data_AF-A0A9P5T8J5-F1
#
_entry.id   AF-A0A9P5T8J5-F1
#
_cell.length_a   1.000
_cell.length_b   1.000
_cell.length_c   1.000
_cell.angle_alpha   90.00
_cell.angle_beta   90.00
_cell.angle_gamma   90.00
#
_symmetry.space_group_name_H-M   'P 1'
#
loop_
_entity.id
_entity.type
_entity.pdbx_description
1 polymer ?
#
loop_
_entity_poly.entity_id
_entity_poly.type
_entity_poly.pdbx_seq_one_letter_code
_entity_poly.pdbx_strand_id
1 'polypeptide(L)'
;MPPTLANGPESQRSQPPPRRSDRFWFDDGSVLVSLVPSVYKIHKSILDRHSTKFAPWLLDATDPTALALSMAIGDAETPIMAIPVELGTTIEDFETLLAHLYHDSPLRAQSPFSQLACILRVSSPRQLDLTSIFEFANHHLATLFPGGPVPFAHLHRTEYLEEALELALQYGIESGTKKALVYSVATSTDFDPRGEFDPSGPENLDTSGEGTPHPALSPRTIHICHRLLASLIADFTPVLFTVCAASHMACTDIIADRWMTDVITPALADGGVGRPLETLTRIASLSWNEMGVCDECVESKKVEWSETAKDVWEKAGGWIEEAEKEFRN
;
A
#
# COMPACT_ATOMS: atom_id res chain seq x y z
N MET A 1 8.00 -39.29 32.60
CA MET A 1 8.66 -39.33 31.28
C MET A 1 9.15 -37.92 30.97
N PRO A 2 10.46 -37.70 30.76
CA PRO A 2 10.97 -36.38 30.41
C PRO A 2 10.78 -36.11 28.90
N PRO A 3 10.60 -34.85 28.47
CA PRO A 3 10.50 -34.51 27.06
C PRO A 3 11.89 -34.54 26.41
N THR A 4 11.98 -35.26 25.30
CA THR A 4 13.17 -35.36 24.46
C THR A 4 13.30 -34.08 23.63
N LEU A 5 14.30 -33.25 23.92
CA LEU A 5 14.70 -32.12 23.08
C LEU A 5 15.36 -32.65 21.80
N ALA A 6 14.65 -32.55 20.69
CA ALA A 6 15.19 -32.79 19.36
C ALA A 6 15.89 -31.52 18.84
N ASN A 7 17.13 -31.28 19.29
CA ASN A 7 18.05 -30.36 18.62
C ASN A 7 18.74 -31.13 17.47
N GLY A 8 18.11 -31.14 16.30
CA GLY A 8 18.76 -31.57 15.07
C GLY A 8 19.66 -30.45 14.53
N PRO A 9 20.86 -30.74 13.98
CA PRO A 9 21.65 -29.76 13.27
C PRO A 9 20.92 -29.44 11.96
N GLU A 10 20.24 -28.31 11.90
CA GLU A 10 19.72 -27.79 10.64
C GLU A 10 20.87 -27.71 9.64
N SER A 11 20.69 -28.43 8.53
CA SER A 11 21.60 -28.44 7.40
C SER A 11 21.98 -27.02 7.03
N GLN A 12 23.25 -26.68 7.17
CA GLN A 12 23.88 -25.57 6.45
C GLN A 12 23.68 -25.85 4.96
N ARG A 13 22.56 -25.37 4.40
CA ARG A 13 22.36 -25.33 2.96
C ARG A 13 23.50 -24.51 2.40
N SER A 14 24.41 -25.18 1.70
CA SER A 14 25.51 -24.54 0.97
C SER A 14 24.91 -23.44 0.11
N GLN A 15 25.18 -22.18 0.45
CA GLN A 15 24.72 -21.06 -0.37
C GLN A 15 25.32 -21.20 -1.78
N PRO A 16 24.56 -20.87 -2.83
CA PRO A 16 25.09 -20.89 -4.18
C PRO A 16 26.33 -20.00 -4.27
N PRO A 17 27.34 -20.38 -5.08
CA PRO A 17 28.54 -19.57 -5.24
C PRO A 17 28.17 -18.19 -5.80
N PRO A 18 28.90 -17.13 -5.42
CA PRO A 18 28.66 -15.79 -5.92
C PRO A 18 28.88 -15.75 -7.45
N ARG A 19 28.05 -14.98 -8.15
CA ARG A 19 28.05 -14.86 -9.61
C ARG A 19 28.02 -13.39 -10.00
N ARG A 20 28.79 -13.07 -11.04
CA ARG A 20 28.76 -11.74 -11.67
C ARG A 20 27.38 -11.49 -12.27
N SER A 21 26.84 -10.29 -12.11
CA SER A 21 25.63 -9.87 -12.83
C SER A 21 25.92 -9.76 -14.32
N ASP A 22 25.07 -10.34 -15.16
CA ASP A 22 25.20 -10.25 -16.61
C ASP A 22 24.88 -8.84 -17.15
N ARG A 23 24.17 -8.02 -16.36
CA ARG A 23 23.67 -6.71 -16.78
C ARG A 23 24.50 -5.55 -16.22
N PHE A 24 24.88 -5.61 -14.95
CA PHE A 24 25.57 -4.53 -14.27
C PHE A 24 26.97 -4.96 -13.84
N TRP A 25 27.80 -5.17 -14.85
CA TRP A 25 29.23 -5.46 -14.71
C TRP A 25 30.04 -4.56 -15.63
N PHE A 26 30.50 -3.43 -15.09
CA PHE A 26 31.26 -2.44 -15.84
C PHE A 26 32.77 -2.65 -15.65
N ASP A 27 33.53 -2.66 -16.74
CA ASP A 27 34.99 -2.84 -16.70
C ASP A 27 35.69 -1.71 -15.92
N ASP A 28 35.13 -0.49 -15.99
CA ASP A 28 35.55 0.72 -15.27
C ASP A 28 34.82 0.92 -13.94
N GLY A 29 34.02 -0.05 -13.49
CA GLY A 29 33.33 0.01 -12.21
C GLY A 29 34.31 0.07 -11.04
N SER A 30 34.05 0.98 -10.10
CA SER A 30 34.95 1.33 -9.01
C SER A 30 34.60 0.66 -7.67
N VAL A 31 33.51 -0.12 -7.61
CA VAL A 31 33.09 -0.86 -6.42
C VAL A 31 32.35 -2.14 -6.81
N LEU A 32 32.58 -3.22 -6.06
CA LEU A 32 31.80 -4.44 -6.13
C LEU A 32 30.69 -4.39 -5.08
N VAL A 33 29.42 -4.53 -5.47
CA VAL A 33 28.29 -4.63 -4.53
C VAL A 33 27.82 -6.08 -4.49
N SER A 34 27.71 -6.64 -3.28
CA SER A 34 27.30 -8.05 -3.08
C SER A 34 25.88 -8.13 -2.53
N LEU A 35 24.98 -8.80 -3.27
CA LEU A 35 23.69 -9.32 -2.80
C LEU A 35 23.62 -10.81 -3.18
N VAL A 36 24.10 -11.69 -2.30
CA VAL A 36 24.28 -13.12 -2.60
C VAL A 36 23.01 -13.75 -3.20
N PRO A 37 23.13 -14.49 -4.33
CA PRO A 37 24.38 -14.84 -5.03
C PRO A 37 24.89 -13.82 -6.04
N SER A 38 24.23 -12.70 -6.28
CA SER A 38 24.62 -11.74 -7.32
C SER A 38 25.67 -10.74 -6.84
N VAL A 39 26.67 -10.49 -7.69
CA VAL A 39 27.71 -9.47 -7.49
C VAL A 39 27.71 -8.52 -8.67
N TYR A 40 27.66 -7.23 -8.37
CA TYR A 40 27.58 -6.15 -9.35
C TYR A 40 28.89 -5.37 -9.32
N LYS A 41 29.44 -5.01 -10.48
CA LYS A 41 30.59 -4.11 -10.58
C LYS A 41 30.11 -2.79 -11.15
N ILE A 42 30.04 -1.75 -10.31
CA ILE A 42 29.37 -0.48 -10.62
C ILE A 42 30.21 0.74 -10.22
N HIS A 43 29.77 1.93 -10.64
CA HIS A 43 30.39 3.20 -10.28
C HIS A 43 29.96 3.66 -8.89
N LYS A 44 30.90 3.74 -7.95
CA LYS A 44 30.64 4.19 -6.56
C LYS A 44 30.04 5.60 -6.52
N SER A 45 30.48 6.47 -7.42
CA SER A 45 30.00 7.86 -7.52
C SER A 45 28.49 7.98 -7.78
N ILE A 46 27.88 6.98 -8.45
CA ILE A 46 26.44 6.97 -8.68
C ILE A 46 25.69 6.73 -7.36
N LEU A 47 26.15 5.81 -6.52
CA LEU A 47 25.56 5.56 -5.21
C LEU A 47 25.79 6.73 -4.24
N ASP A 48 27.04 7.22 -4.16
CA ASP A 48 27.44 8.32 -3.28
C ASP A 48 26.65 9.62 -3.56
N ARG A 49 26.20 9.82 -4.80
CA ARG A 49 25.38 10.97 -5.19
C ARG A 49 24.01 10.98 -4.52
N HIS A 50 23.47 9.80 -4.20
CA HIS A 50 22.10 9.65 -3.69
C HIS A 50 22.03 9.31 -2.21
N SER A 51 23.09 8.73 -1.62
CA SER A 51 23.14 8.45 -0.19
C SER A 51 24.57 8.34 0.34
N THR A 52 24.79 8.83 1.56
CA THR A 52 26.06 8.65 2.29
C THR A 52 26.08 7.37 3.12
N LYS A 53 24.95 6.63 3.20
CA LYS A 53 24.82 5.41 4.03
C LYS A 53 25.63 4.22 3.54
N PHE A 54 26.16 4.30 2.32
CA PHE A 54 26.96 3.21 1.75
C PHE A 54 28.38 3.12 2.33
N ALA A 55 28.93 4.20 2.88
CA ALA A 55 30.32 4.22 3.35
C ALA A 55 30.61 3.20 4.47
N PRO A 56 29.75 3.04 5.50
CA PRO A 56 29.90 1.99 6.51
C PRO A 56 29.81 0.54 5.99
N TRP A 57 29.30 0.33 4.77
CA TRP A 57 29.13 -1.00 4.19
C TRP A 57 30.32 -1.44 3.33
N LEU A 58 31.32 -0.58 3.19
CA LEU A 58 32.58 -0.93 2.57
C LEU A 58 33.38 -1.82 3.51
N LEU A 59 33.75 -2.99 3.02
CA LEU A 59 34.58 -3.93 3.73
C LEU A 59 36.05 -3.52 3.62
N ASP A 60 36.80 -3.74 4.70
CA ASP A 60 38.25 -3.64 4.67
C ASP A 60 38.83 -4.71 3.72
N ALA A 61 39.93 -4.41 3.02
CA ALA A 61 40.59 -5.36 2.13
C ALA A 61 41.06 -6.64 2.87
N THR A 62 41.22 -6.58 4.19
CA THR A 62 41.58 -7.70 5.06
C THR A 62 40.36 -8.49 5.58
N ASP A 63 39.13 -8.06 5.29
CA ASP A 63 37.91 -8.74 5.72
C ASP A 63 37.77 -10.13 5.06
N PRO A 64 37.52 -11.22 5.82
CA PRO A 64 37.51 -12.60 5.29
C PRO A 64 36.51 -12.85 4.16
N THR A 65 35.20 -12.63 4.35
CA THR A 65 34.56 -11.51 3.66
C THR A 65 34.89 -11.17 2.21
N ALA A 66 35.44 -9.97 2.11
CA ALA A 66 35.96 -9.35 0.92
C ALA A 66 36.99 -10.26 0.22
N LEU A 67 37.91 -10.89 0.96
CA LEU A 67 38.92 -11.77 0.38
C LEU A 67 38.31 -12.98 -0.32
N ALA A 68 37.35 -13.66 0.32
CA ALA A 68 36.67 -14.82 -0.24
C ALA A 68 35.86 -14.45 -1.49
N LEU A 69 35.15 -13.33 -1.46
CA LEU A 69 34.37 -12.85 -2.61
C LEU A 69 35.28 -12.43 -3.75
N SER A 70 36.35 -11.70 -3.45
CA SER A 70 37.37 -11.28 -4.41
C SER A 70 38.01 -12.47 -5.11
N MET A 71 38.39 -13.52 -4.37
CA MET A 71 38.93 -14.76 -4.92
C MET A 71 37.91 -15.50 -5.79
N ALA A 72 36.66 -15.60 -5.33
CA ALA A 72 35.61 -16.29 -6.07
C ALA A 72 35.24 -15.60 -7.38
N ILE A 73 35.25 -14.26 -7.37
CA ILE A 73 34.90 -13.43 -8.52
C ILE A 73 36.10 -13.16 -9.42
N GLY A 74 37.34 -13.26 -8.91
CA GLY A 74 38.57 -12.97 -9.64
C GLY A 74 38.85 -11.48 -9.83
N ASP A 75 38.51 -10.66 -8.83
CA ASP A 75 38.76 -9.20 -8.82
C ASP A 75 39.28 -8.80 -7.43
N ALA A 76 40.59 -8.54 -7.31
CA ALA A 76 41.28 -8.28 -6.05
C ALA A 76 41.56 -6.80 -5.78
N GLU A 77 41.37 -5.93 -6.77
CA GLU A 77 41.70 -4.52 -6.64
C GLU A 77 40.46 -3.67 -6.30
N THR A 78 39.27 -4.14 -6.67
CA THR A 78 38.04 -3.37 -6.50
C THR A 78 37.49 -3.51 -5.08
N PRO A 79 37.23 -2.40 -4.36
CA PRO A 79 36.67 -2.47 -3.00
C PRO A 79 35.28 -3.12 -3.02
N ILE A 80 34.95 -3.83 -1.96
CA ILE A 80 33.69 -4.57 -1.83
C ILE A 80 32.77 -3.86 -0.85
N MET A 81 31.53 -3.66 -1.27
CA MET A 81 30.42 -3.17 -0.48
C MET A 81 29.44 -4.32 -0.23
N ALA A 82 29.20 -4.64 1.04
CA ALA A 82 28.25 -5.67 1.44
C ALA A 82 26.98 -5.02 2.00
N ILE A 83 25.87 -5.11 1.27
CA ILE A 83 24.59 -4.60 1.75
C ILE A 83 24.09 -5.50 2.89
N PRO A 84 23.78 -4.95 4.08
CA PRO A 84 23.35 -5.76 5.20
C PRO A 84 22.06 -6.54 4.89
N VAL A 85 22.05 -7.83 5.23
CA VAL A 85 20.94 -8.75 4.92
C VAL A 85 19.66 -8.35 5.66
N GLU A 86 19.81 -7.77 6.85
CA GLU A 86 18.71 -7.26 7.67
C GLU A 86 17.91 -6.12 7.02
N LEU A 87 18.45 -5.46 5.99
CA LEU A 87 17.69 -4.47 5.21
C LEU A 87 16.65 -5.13 4.30
N GLY A 88 16.76 -6.43 4.03
CA GLY A 88 15.81 -7.17 3.20
C GLY A 88 15.78 -6.70 1.74
N THR A 89 16.86 -6.09 1.24
CA THR A 89 16.96 -5.70 -0.17
C THR A 89 17.07 -6.95 -1.04
N THR A 90 16.13 -7.11 -1.97
CA THR A 90 16.14 -8.23 -2.91
C THR A 90 17.01 -7.93 -4.12
N ILE A 91 17.42 -8.98 -4.84
CA ILE A 91 18.13 -8.85 -6.12
C ILE A 91 17.28 -8.07 -7.13
N GLU A 92 15.98 -8.36 -7.22
CA GLU A 92 15.06 -7.69 -8.14
C GLU A 92 14.92 -6.19 -7.83
N ASP A 93 14.75 -5.84 -6.54
CA ASP A 93 14.64 -4.44 -6.15
C ASP A 93 15.94 -3.68 -6.46
N PHE A 94 17.10 -4.28 -6.18
CA PHE A 94 18.40 -3.67 -6.43
C PHE A 94 18.71 -3.52 -7.93
N GLU A 95 18.44 -4.54 -8.75
CA GLU A 95 18.60 -4.43 -10.21
C GLU A 95 17.66 -3.38 -10.81
N THR A 96 16.43 -3.28 -10.30
CA THR A 96 15.49 -2.25 -10.72
C THR A 96 15.99 -0.85 -10.37
N LEU A 97 16.59 -0.67 -9.19
CA LEU A 97 17.27 0.57 -8.81
C LEU A 97 18.43 0.88 -9.75
N LEU A 98 19.31 -0.08 -10.04
CA LEU A 98 20.44 0.15 -10.95
C LEU A 98 19.94 0.54 -12.34
N ALA A 99 18.93 -0.14 -12.88
CA ALA A 99 18.32 0.21 -14.16
C ALA A 99 17.75 1.64 -14.17
N HIS A 100 17.22 2.11 -13.04
CA HIS A 100 16.77 3.49 -12.89
C HIS A 100 17.94 4.49 -12.86
N LEU A 101 18.97 4.21 -12.07
CA LEU A 101 20.15 5.07 -11.87
C LEU A 101 21.00 5.22 -13.13
N TYR A 102 21.15 4.14 -13.91
CA TYR A 102 21.85 4.15 -15.20
C TYR A 102 20.97 4.58 -16.38
N HIS A 103 19.70 4.93 -16.12
CA HIS A 103 18.72 5.36 -17.12
C HIS A 103 18.37 4.31 -18.19
N ASP A 104 18.64 3.03 -17.93
CA ASP A 104 18.19 1.91 -18.79
C ASP A 104 16.67 1.75 -18.75
N SER A 105 16.08 1.93 -17.57
CA SER A 105 14.64 1.88 -17.33
C SER A 105 14.24 2.95 -16.30
N PRO A 106 14.16 4.22 -16.69
CA PRO A 106 13.77 5.29 -15.78
C PRO A 106 12.30 5.14 -15.37
N LEU A 107 11.99 5.53 -14.14
CA LEU A 107 10.63 5.50 -13.63
C LEU A 107 9.84 6.66 -14.26
N ARG A 108 8.74 6.34 -14.96
CA ARG A 108 7.88 7.28 -15.70
C ARG A 108 6.42 7.02 -15.36
N ALA A 109 5.52 7.95 -15.70
CA ALA A 109 4.07 7.80 -15.47
C ALA A 109 3.43 6.53 -16.07
N GLN A 110 4.07 5.93 -17.07
CA GLN A 110 3.61 4.68 -17.73
C GLN A 110 4.38 3.44 -17.27
N SER A 111 5.31 3.58 -16.32
CA SER A 111 6.06 2.45 -15.78
C SER A 111 5.11 1.44 -15.13
N PRO A 112 5.39 0.13 -15.26
CA PRO A 112 4.64 -0.89 -14.53
C PRO A 112 4.67 -0.63 -13.02
N PHE A 113 3.58 -0.95 -12.34
CA PHE A 113 3.49 -0.76 -10.88
C PHE A 113 4.57 -1.56 -10.13
N SER A 114 4.89 -2.78 -10.58
CA SER A 114 5.96 -3.59 -9.98
C SER A 114 7.32 -2.87 -9.95
N GLN A 115 7.63 -2.08 -10.99
CA GLN A 115 8.83 -1.26 -11.03
C GLN A 115 8.77 -0.14 -9.99
N LEU A 116 7.64 0.54 -9.88
CA LEU A 116 7.42 1.57 -8.85
C LEU A 116 7.55 0.98 -7.44
N ALA A 117 6.93 -0.16 -7.19
CA ALA A 117 7.01 -0.89 -5.92
C ALA A 117 8.46 -1.23 -5.55
N CYS A 118 9.24 -1.78 -6.48
CA CYS A 118 10.65 -2.07 -6.27
C CYS A 118 11.45 -0.82 -5.89
N ILE A 119 11.28 0.27 -6.65
CA ILE A 119 11.97 1.54 -6.39
C ILE A 119 11.56 2.11 -5.02
N LEU A 120 10.28 2.09 -4.66
CA LEU A 120 9.79 2.53 -3.35
C LEU A 120 10.46 1.76 -2.20
N ARG A 121 10.49 0.42 -2.29
CA ARG A 121 11.08 -0.44 -1.25
C ARG A 121 12.57 -0.13 -1.06
N VAL A 122 13.35 -0.21 -2.14
CA VAL A 122 14.81 -0.10 -2.12
C VAL A 122 15.33 1.28 -1.79
N SER A 123 14.63 2.32 -2.24
CA SER A 123 15.02 3.70 -1.95
C SER A 123 14.60 4.17 -0.56
N SER A 124 13.71 3.44 0.13
CA SER A 124 13.15 3.86 1.41
C SER A 124 14.22 4.08 2.50
N PRO A 125 13.94 4.93 3.51
CA PRO A 125 14.83 5.13 4.66
C PRO A 125 15.13 3.85 5.46
N ARG A 126 14.27 2.82 5.32
CA ARG A 126 14.41 1.52 5.98
C ARG A 126 15.36 0.58 5.23
N GLN A 127 15.68 0.85 3.96
CA GLN A 127 16.62 0.09 3.15
C GLN A 127 17.85 0.94 2.79
N LEU A 128 18.01 1.35 1.52
CA LEU A 128 19.22 2.04 1.08
C LEU A 128 19.20 3.55 1.35
N ASP A 129 18.06 4.09 1.81
CA ASP A 129 17.87 5.50 2.15
C ASP A 129 18.35 6.46 1.05
N LEU A 130 17.72 6.34 -0.10
CA LEU A 130 17.95 7.16 -1.27
C LEU A 130 16.84 8.21 -1.33
N THR A 131 16.87 9.16 -0.38
CA THR A 131 15.73 10.05 -0.06
C THR A 131 15.13 10.71 -1.29
N SER A 132 15.95 11.28 -2.18
CA SER A 132 15.47 11.92 -3.41
C SER A 132 14.71 10.98 -4.37
N ILE A 133 15.14 9.71 -4.46
CA ILE A 133 14.49 8.70 -5.29
C ILE A 133 13.21 8.21 -4.61
N PHE A 134 13.25 8.05 -3.29
CA PHE A 134 12.08 7.67 -2.50
C PHE A 134 10.98 8.71 -2.58
N GLU A 135 11.31 10.00 -2.42
CA GLU A 135 10.36 11.11 -2.58
C GLU A 135 9.76 11.15 -3.99
N PHE A 136 10.59 10.95 -5.02
CA PHE A 136 10.11 10.89 -6.40
C PHE A 136 9.13 9.73 -6.62
N ALA A 137 9.46 8.54 -6.12
CA ALA A 137 8.60 7.37 -6.22
C ALA A 137 7.31 7.51 -5.38
N ASN A 138 7.40 8.12 -4.21
CA ASN A 138 6.26 8.44 -3.36
C ASN A 138 5.29 9.43 -4.05
N HIS A 139 5.83 10.48 -4.68
CA HIS A 139 5.02 11.39 -5.48
C HIS A 139 4.34 10.67 -6.65
N HIS A 140 5.06 9.76 -7.32
CA HIS A 140 4.45 8.96 -8.39
C HIS A 140 3.32 8.06 -7.85
N LEU A 141 3.50 7.41 -6.69
CA LEU A 141 2.43 6.66 -6.04
C LEU A 141 1.21 7.55 -5.71
N ALA A 142 1.44 8.76 -5.22
CA ALA A 142 0.38 9.72 -4.92
C ALA A 142 -0.40 10.18 -6.18
N THR A 143 0.27 10.25 -7.34
CA THR A 143 -0.43 10.51 -8.61
C THR A 143 -1.24 9.32 -9.11
N LEU A 144 -0.81 8.10 -8.81
CA LEU A 144 -1.56 6.88 -9.11
C LEU A 144 -2.76 6.68 -8.18
N PHE A 145 -2.69 7.17 -6.94
CA PHE A 145 -3.73 7.04 -5.91
C PHE A 145 -3.96 8.39 -5.20
N PRO A 146 -4.57 9.38 -5.88
CA PRO A 146 -4.74 10.72 -5.34
C PRO A 146 -5.68 10.69 -4.15
N GLY A 147 -5.34 11.34 -3.05
CA GLY A 147 -6.25 11.47 -1.90
C GLY A 147 -7.48 12.33 -2.22
N GLY A 148 -8.51 12.22 -1.40
CA GLY A 148 -9.66 13.15 -1.40
C GLY A 148 -11.00 12.47 -1.13
N PRO A 149 -12.07 13.25 -0.92
CA PRO A 149 -13.43 12.76 -0.69
C PRO A 149 -14.13 12.29 -1.97
N VAL A 150 -13.38 12.03 -3.05
CA VAL A 150 -13.93 11.59 -4.33
C VAL A 150 -14.06 10.07 -4.31
N PRO A 151 -15.19 9.49 -4.76
CA PRO A 151 -15.36 8.04 -4.81
C PRO A 151 -14.20 7.36 -5.52
N PHE A 152 -13.59 6.39 -4.84
CA PHE A 152 -12.34 5.79 -5.27
C PHE A 152 -12.57 4.57 -6.17
N ALA A 153 -13.72 3.91 -6.00
CA ALA A 153 -14.05 2.61 -6.58
C ALA A 153 -14.01 2.54 -8.12
N HIS A 154 -13.98 3.67 -8.84
CA HIS A 154 -14.01 3.70 -10.31
C HIS A 154 -12.74 4.24 -10.96
N LEU A 155 -11.78 4.76 -10.18
CA LEU A 155 -10.64 5.51 -10.74
C LEU A 155 -9.33 4.71 -10.79
N HIS A 156 -9.23 3.58 -10.07
CA HIS A 156 -7.97 2.87 -9.89
C HIS A 156 -8.02 1.42 -10.36
N ARG A 157 -6.87 0.92 -10.82
CA ARG A 157 -6.69 -0.50 -11.13
C ARG A 157 -6.68 -1.28 -9.82
N THR A 158 -7.73 -2.06 -9.59
CA THR A 158 -7.89 -2.96 -8.43
C THR A 158 -6.70 -3.93 -8.29
N GLU A 159 -6.03 -4.24 -9.40
CA GLU A 159 -4.90 -5.17 -9.50
C GLU A 159 -3.76 -4.92 -8.52
N TYR A 160 -3.53 -3.67 -8.09
CA TYR A 160 -2.37 -3.30 -7.26
C TYR A 160 -2.74 -2.63 -5.93
N LEU A 161 -4.02 -2.58 -5.60
CA LEU A 161 -4.52 -1.75 -4.49
C LEU A 161 -3.97 -2.22 -3.14
N GLU A 162 -3.95 -3.53 -2.91
CA GLU A 162 -3.48 -4.13 -1.67
C GLU A 162 -1.96 -4.02 -1.50
N GLU A 163 -1.19 -4.29 -2.55
CA GLU A 163 0.28 -4.11 -2.51
C GLU A 163 0.63 -2.64 -2.28
N ALA A 164 -0.07 -1.71 -2.95
CA ALA A 164 0.11 -0.28 -2.73
C ALA A 164 -0.19 0.14 -1.28
N LEU A 165 -1.26 -0.39 -0.69
CA LEU A 165 -1.60 -0.15 0.70
C LEU A 165 -0.51 -0.67 1.65
N GLU A 166 -0.03 -1.89 1.45
CA GLU A 166 1.01 -2.47 2.30
C GLU A 166 2.31 -1.64 2.22
N LEU A 167 2.72 -1.24 1.01
CA LEU A 167 3.84 -0.33 0.81
C LEU A 167 3.62 1.00 1.54
N ALA A 168 2.40 1.56 1.46
CA ALA A 168 2.08 2.83 2.09
C ALA A 168 2.21 2.78 3.61
N LEU A 169 1.73 1.69 4.22
CA LEU A 169 1.79 1.46 5.66
C LEU A 169 3.20 1.08 6.14
N GLN A 170 3.97 0.34 5.33
CA GLN A 170 5.30 -0.14 5.70
C GLN A 170 6.37 0.95 5.62
N TYR A 171 6.28 1.85 4.63
CA TYR A 171 7.32 2.83 4.32
C TYR A 171 6.95 4.28 4.66
N GLY A 172 5.77 4.52 5.25
CA GLY A 172 5.40 5.86 5.73
C GLY A 172 5.14 6.84 4.60
N ILE A 173 4.38 6.41 3.59
CA ILE A 173 3.92 7.22 2.46
C ILE A 173 3.02 8.36 2.94
N GLU A 174 2.87 9.39 2.10
CA GLU A 174 2.06 10.58 2.38
C GLU A 174 0.67 10.22 2.94
N SER A 175 0.22 10.95 3.97
CA SER A 175 -1.03 10.66 4.68
C SER A 175 -2.27 10.67 3.79
N GLY A 176 -2.31 11.55 2.78
CA GLY A 176 -3.40 11.62 1.80
C GLY A 176 -3.54 10.34 0.98
N THR A 177 -2.45 9.90 0.36
CA THR A 177 -2.36 8.66 -0.42
C THR A 177 -2.65 7.44 0.43
N LYS A 178 -2.07 7.38 1.64
CA LYS A 178 -2.31 6.30 2.61
C LYS A 178 -3.80 6.19 2.93
N LYS A 179 -4.45 7.30 3.28
CA LYS A 179 -5.87 7.34 3.62
C LYS A 179 -6.76 6.87 2.47
N ALA A 180 -6.43 7.28 1.24
CA ALA A 180 -7.09 6.81 0.01
C ALA A 180 -6.99 5.30 -0.17
N LEU A 181 -5.79 4.75 -0.04
CA LEU A 181 -5.56 3.31 -0.16
C LEU A 181 -6.31 2.52 0.93
N VAL A 182 -6.26 2.97 2.19
CA VAL A 182 -6.95 2.29 3.30
C VAL A 182 -8.46 2.32 3.09
N TYR A 183 -9.03 3.49 2.74
CA TYR A 183 -10.46 3.60 2.42
C TYR A 183 -10.85 2.66 1.28
N SER A 184 -10.07 2.64 0.21
CA SER A 184 -10.38 1.83 -0.98
C SER A 184 -10.37 0.34 -0.69
N VAL A 185 -9.36 -0.14 0.05
CA VAL A 185 -9.28 -1.56 0.43
C VAL A 185 -10.41 -1.89 1.38
N ALA A 186 -10.63 -1.10 2.44
CA ALA A 186 -11.69 -1.32 3.42
C ALA A 186 -13.09 -1.36 2.78
N THR A 187 -13.32 -0.58 1.73
CA THR A 187 -14.61 -0.52 1.02
C THR A 187 -14.74 -1.52 -0.13
N SER A 188 -13.67 -2.21 -0.52
CA SER A 188 -13.68 -3.20 -1.62
C SER A 188 -14.37 -4.53 -1.30
N THR A 189 -14.80 -4.74 -0.04
CA THR A 189 -15.50 -5.94 0.50
C THR A 189 -14.76 -7.29 0.40
N ASP A 190 -13.67 -7.39 -0.36
CA ASP A 190 -12.99 -8.67 -0.65
C ASP A 190 -11.62 -8.83 0.04
N PHE A 191 -11.20 -7.89 0.90
CA PHE A 191 -9.87 -7.90 1.52
C PHE A 191 -9.69 -8.95 2.65
N ASP A 192 -10.79 -9.51 3.17
CA ASP A 192 -10.80 -10.62 4.13
C ASP A 192 -11.93 -11.61 3.77
N PRO A 193 -11.75 -12.44 2.73
CA PRO A 193 -12.80 -13.30 2.22
C PRO A 193 -13.21 -14.41 3.21
N ARG A 194 -12.43 -14.62 4.28
CA ARG A 194 -12.75 -15.61 5.32
C ARG A 194 -13.35 -14.99 6.58
N GLY A 195 -13.29 -13.67 6.72
CA GLY A 195 -13.64 -12.99 7.97
C GLY A 195 -12.78 -13.46 9.14
N GLU A 196 -11.57 -13.98 8.89
CA GLU A 196 -10.69 -14.54 9.93
C GLU A 196 -10.25 -13.45 10.91
N PHE A 197 -10.21 -12.21 10.45
CA PHE A 197 -9.76 -11.06 11.21
C PHE A 197 -10.89 -10.06 11.51
N ASP A 198 -12.15 -10.43 11.25
CA ASP A 198 -13.29 -9.59 11.60
C ASP A 198 -13.44 -9.52 13.13
N PRO A 199 -13.21 -8.36 13.77
CA PRO A 199 -13.35 -8.23 15.23
C PRO A 199 -14.79 -8.42 15.72
N SER A 200 -15.77 -8.42 14.81
CA SER A 200 -17.19 -8.65 15.10
C SER A 200 -17.62 -10.11 14.85
N GLY A 201 -16.73 -10.94 14.29
CA GLY A 201 -17.00 -12.33 13.95
C GLY A 201 -17.20 -13.21 15.19
N PRO A 202 -18.01 -14.28 15.10
CA PRO A 202 -18.14 -15.24 16.19
C PRO A 202 -16.79 -15.92 16.46
N GLU A 203 -16.28 -15.86 17.69
CA GLU A 203 -14.96 -16.35 18.12
C GLU A 203 -14.69 -17.87 17.94
N ASN A 204 -15.54 -18.64 17.23
CA ASN A 204 -15.55 -20.11 17.28
C ASN A 204 -15.78 -20.84 15.95
N LEU A 205 -15.28 -20.34 14.82
CA LEU A 205 -15.19 -21.17 13.61
C LEU A 205 -13.82 -21.85 13.57
N ASP A 206 -13.81 -23.16 13.88
CA ASP A 206 -12.67 -24.07 13.79
C ASP A 206 -11.92 -23.88 12.46
N THR A 207 -10.86 -23.08 12.50
CA THR A 207 -10.05 -22.63 11.36
C THR A 207 -9.02 -23.70 10.99
N SER A 208 -9.50 -24.93 10.77
CA SER A 208 -8.67 -26.07 10.37
C SER A 208 -8.59 -26.27 8.85
N GLY A 209 -9.12 -25.32 8.07
CA GLY A 209 -8.92 -25.29 6.63
C GLY A 209 -7.53 -24.79 6.29
N GLU A 210 -6.72 -25.62 5.62
CA GLU A 210 -5.45 -25.28 4.94
C GLU A 210 -5.67 -24.24 3.82
N GLY A 211 -6.16 -23.08 4.18
CA GLY A 211 -6.38 -22.02 3.24
C GLY A 211 -5.14 -21.13 3.21
N THR A 212 -4.55 -20.98 2.03
CA THR A 212 -3.43 -20.07 1.78
C THR A 212 -3.69 -18.69 2.41
N PRO A 213 -2.72 -18.11 3.15
CA PRO A 213 -2.80 -16.74 3.67
C PRO A 213 -3.17 -15.76 2.56
N HIS A 214 -3.89 -14.68 2.85
CA HIS A 214 -4.06 -13.59 1.89
C HIS A 214 -2.66 -13.11 1.50
N PRO A 215 -2.22 -13.25 0.24
CA PRO A 215 -0.80 -13.15 -0.07
C PRO A 215 -0.25 -11.72 0.01
N ALA A 216 -1.12 -10.69 0.09
CA ALA A 216 -0.72 -9.30 -0.09
C ALA A 216 -0.83 -8.39 1.16
N LEU A 217 -1.69 -8.68 2.13
CA LEU A 217 -1.94 -7.79 3.27
C LEU A 217 -1.45 -8.39 4.59
N SER A 218 -0.75 -7.60 5.39
CA SER A 218 -0.37 -8.03 6.74
C SER A 218 -1.57 -8.05 7.71
N PRO A 219 -1.54 -8.86 8.78
CA PRO A 219 -2.61 -8.86 9.79
C PRO A 219 -2.88 -7.48 10.39
N ARG A 220 -1.83 -6.66 10.52
CA ARG A 220 -1.93 -5.25 10.91
C ARG A 220 -2.81 -4.46 9.95
N THR A 221 -2.56 -4.59 8.65
CA THR A 221 -3.30 -3.88 7.61
C THR A 221 -4.76 -4.33 7.56
N ILE A 222 -5.02 -5.63 7.68
CA ILE A 222 -6.37 -6.19 7.72
C ILE A 222 -7.14 -5.65 8.93
N HIS A 223 -6.53 -5.62 10.12
CA HIS A 223 -7.14 -5.03 11.31
C HIS A 223 -7.52 -3.55 11.10
N ILE A 224 -6.62 -2.74 10.53
CA ILE A 224 -6.90 -1.33 10.23
C ILE A 224 -8.09 -1.20 9.27
N CYS A 225 -8.17 -2.04 8.23
CA CYS A 225 -9.26 -2.02 7.26
C CYS A 225 -10.60 -2.38 7.91
N HIS A 226 -10.65 -3.43 8.74
CA HIS A 226 -11.86 -3.82 9.47
C HIS A 226 -12.34 -2.72 10.42
N ARG A 227 -11.43 -2.12 11.20
CA ARG A 227 -11.77 -1.03 12.12
C ARG A 227 -12.31 0.19 11.36
N LEU A 228 -11.67 0.57 10.25
CA LEU A 228 -12.16 1.65 9.40
C LEU A 228 -13.56 1.33 8.83
N LEU A 229 -13.77 0.13 8.29
CA LEU A 229 -15.06 -0.29 7.73
C LEU A 229 -16.17 -0.25 8.78
N ALA A 230 -15.91 -0.74 9.99
CA ALA A 230 -16.85 -0.68 11.10
C ALA A 230 -17.21 0.78 11.47
N SER A 231 -16.22 1.67 11.55
CA SER A 231 -16.45 3.09 11.82
C SER A 231 -17.25 3.78 10.70
N LEU A 232 -16.96 3.47 9.44
CA LEU A 232 -17.70 3.98 8.28
C LEU A 232 -19.18 3.56 8.35
N ILE A 233 -19.45 2.27 8.59
CA ILE A 233 -20.81 1.75 8.72
C ILE A 233 -21.53 2.42 9.90
N ALA A 234 -20.88 2.52 11.06
CA ALA A 234 -21.47 3.10 12.25
C ALA A 234 -21.84 4.58 12.08
N ASP A 235 -20.96 5.38 11.46
CA ASP A 235 -21.20 6.81 11.24
C ASP A 235 -22.20 7.06 10.10
N PHE A 236 -22.15 6.27 9.03
CA PHE A 236 -22.96 6.50 7.83
C PHE A 236 -24.36 5.90 7.90
N THR A 237 -24.58 4.83 8.65
CA THR A 237 -25.91 4.19 8.75
C THR A 237 -27.00 5.19 9.17
N PRO A 238 -26.83 6.01 10.24
CA PRO A 238 -27.84 7.02 10.59
C PRO A 238 -28.10 8.03 9.48
N VAL A 239 -27.06 8.43 8.73
CA VAL A 239 -27.18 9.36 7.59
C VAL A 239 -27.99 8.73 6.47
N LEU A 240 -27.71 7.48 6.12
CA LEU A 240 -28.39 6.77 5.03
C LEU A 240 -29.87 6.50 5.34
N PHE A 241 -30.21 6.19 6.59
CA PHE A 241 -31.58 5.85 7.00
C PHE A 241 -32.41 7.06 7.46
N THR A 242 -31.82 8.26 7.48
CA THR A 242 -32.55 9.50 7.76
C THR A 242 -32.86 10.23 6.47
N VAL A 243 -34.15 10.34 6.14
CA VAL A 243 -34.59 11.12 4.97
C VAL A 243 -34.23 12.60 5.19
N CYS A 244 -33.53 13.19 4.23
CA CYS A 244 -33.16 14.59 4.30
C CYS A 244 -34.35 15.51 3.94
N ALA A 245 -34.57 16.56 4.73
CA ALA A 245 -35.61 17.55 4.45
C ALA A 245 -35.13 18.57 3.40
N ALA A 246 -35.92 18.83 2.37
CA ALA A 246 -35.68 19.91 1.42
C ALA A 246 -36.24 21.25 1.92
N SER A 247 -35.86 22.35 1.28
CA SER A 247 -36.37 23.69 1.60
C SER A 247 -37.88 23.83 1.34
N HIS A 248 -38.42 23.04 0.42
CA HIS A 248 -39.84 23.01 0.09
C HIS A 248 -40.47 21.69 0.56
N MET A 249 -41.59 21.77 1.30
CA MET A 249 -42.29 20.59 1.83
C MET A 249 -42.69 19.60 0.73
N ALA A 250 -43.22 20.08 -0.40
CA ALA A 250 -43.58 19.22 -1.52
C ALA A 250 -42.38 18.46 -2.11
N CYS A 251 -41.18 19.07 -2.10
CA CYS A 251 -39.95 18.38 -2.49
C CYS A 251 -39.51 17.36 -1.45
N THR A 252 -39.66 17.68 -0.15
CA THR A 252 -39.40 16.74 0.95
C THR A 252 -40.26 15.50 0.83
N ASP A 253 -41.55 15.64 0.54
CA ASP A 253 -42.48 14.51 0.37
C ASP A 253 -42.03 13.61 -0.78
N ILE A 254 -41.64 14.19 -1.92
CA ILE A 254 -41.13 13.43 -3.08
C ILE A 254 -39.83 12.68 -2.73
N ILE A 255 -38.88 13.34 -2.06
CA ILE A 255 -37.62 12.70 -1.64
C ILE A 255 -37.93 11.56 -0.67
N ALA A 256 -38.81 11.77 0.31
CA ALA A 256 -39.20 10.79 1.31
C ALA A 256 -39.84 9.55 0.67
N ASP A 257 -40.78 9.74 -0.25
CA ASP A 257 -41.47 8.65 -0.96
C ASP A 257 -40.50 7.81 -1.80
N ARG A 258 -39.46 8.44 -2.35
CA ARG A 258 -38.45 7.80 -3.22
C ARG A 258 -37.29 7.17 -2.45
N TRP A 259 -37.00 7.66 -1.25
CA TRP A 259 -35.79 7.31 -0.50
C TRP A 259 -35.58 5.81 -0.30
N MET A 260 -36.64 5.08 0.08
CA MET A 260 -36.55 3.63 0.29
C MET A 260 -36.17 2.87 -0.99
N THR A 261 -36.79 3.22 -2.12
CA THR A 261 -36.62 2.51 -3.39
C THR A 261 -35.34 2.92 -4.12
N ASP A 262 -35.04 4.21 -4.16
CA ASP A 262 -33.99 4.77 -5.02
C ASP A 262 -32.66 4.99 -4.27
N VAL A 263 -32.67 4.98 -2.92
CA VAL A 263 -31.46 5.19 -2.10
C VAL A 263 -31.14 3.99 -1.21
N ILE A 264 -32.05 3.59 -0.32
CA ILE A 264 -31.77 2.53 0.67
C ILE A 264 -31.64 1.16 0.01
N THR A 265 -32.59 0.79 -0.85
CA THR A 265 -32.60 -0.56 -1.47
C THR A 265 -31.32 -0.82 -2.29
N PRO A 266 -30.85 0.11 -3.16
CA PRO A 266 -29.58 -0.06 -3.86
C PRO A 266 -28.38 -0.16 -2.91
N ALA A 267 -28.32 0.69 -1.86
CA ALA A 267 -27.22 0.69 -0.91
C ALA A 267 -27.11 -0.59 -0.08
N LEU A 268 -28.24 -1.26 0.19
CA LEU A 268 -28.23 -2.57 0.82
C LEU A 268 -27.80 -3.68 -0.15
N ALA A 269 -28.20 -3.56 -1.42
CA ALA A 269 -27.91 -4.58 -2.43
C ALA A 269 -26.43 -4.64 -2.84
N ASP A 270 -25.72 -3.50 -2.84
CA ASP A 270 -24.34 -3.40 -3.32
C ASP A 270 -23.29 -3.09 -2.24
N GLY A 271 -23.69 -3.17 -0.96
CA GLY A 271 -22.82 -2.84 0.16
C GLY A 271 -22.56 -1.33 0.33
N GLY A 272 -23.35 -0.47 -0.30
CA GLY A 272 -23.28 0.99 -0.18
C GLY A 272 -23.28 1.53 1.26
N VAL A 273 -23.81 0.79 2.24
CA VAL A 273 -23.71 1.15 3.67
C VAL A 273 -22.25 1.28 4.14
N GLY A 274 -21.36 0.43 3.62
CA GLY A 274 -19.92 0.50 3.88
C GLY A 274 -19.15 1.41 2.93
N ARG A 275 -19.83 2.02 1.94
CA ARG A 275 -19.25 2.85 0.88
C ARG A 275 -19.89 4.24 0.87
N PRO A 276 -19.68 5.05 1.92
CA PRO A 276 -20.39 6.32 2.08
C PRO A 276 -20.13 7.31 0.95
N LEU A 277 -18.89 7.43 0.47
CA LEU A 277 -18.55 8.40 -0.58
C LEU A 277 -19.21 8.03 -1.91
N GLU A 278 -19.13 6.74 -2.28
CA GLU A 278 -19.79 6.17 -3.44
C GLU A 278 -21.30 6.35 -3.36
N THR A 279 -21.90 6.06 -2.20
CA THR A 279 -23.35 6.15 -1.99
C THR A 279 -23.83 7.60 -2.06
N LEU A 280 -23.16 8.55 -1.39
CA LEU A 280 -23.51 9.97 -1.46
C LEU A 280 -23.40 10.53 -2.87
N THR A 281 -22.35 10.12 -3.62
CA THR A 281 -22.19 10.54 -5.02
C THR A 281 -23.29 9.97 -5.91
N ARG A 282 -23.68 8.71 -5.70
CA ARG A 282 -24.83 8.11 -6.40
C ARG A 282 -26.13 8.85 -6.09
N ILE A 283 -26.41 9.13 -4.82
CA ILE A 283 -27.60 9.89 -4.39
C ILE A 283 -27.63 11.26 -5.08
N ALA A 284 -26.50 11.97 -5.11
CA ALA A 284 -26.36 13.26 -5.77
C ALA A 284 -26.54 13.21 -7.31
N SER A 285 -26.31 12.04 -7.91
CA SER A 285 -26.39 11.82 -9.36
C SER A 285 -27.76 11.36 -9.85
N LEU A 286 -28.71 11.08 -8.96
CA LEU A 286 -30.08 10.75 -9.34
C LEU A 286 -30.78 11.93 -10.03
N SER A 287 -31.63 11.64 -11.01
CA SER A 287 -32.45 12.63 -11.72
C SER A 287 -33.63 13.13 -10.88
N TRP A 288 -33.34 13.71 -9.72
CA TRP A 288 -34.36 14.20 -8.77
C TRP A 288 -35.36 15.17 -9.40
N ASN A 289 -34.92 15.96 -10.38
CA ASN A 289 -35.77 16.87 -11.15
C ASN A 289 -36.83 16.14 -11.99
N GLU A 290 -36.45 15.06 -12.67
CA GLU A 290 -37.37 14.19 -13.41
C GLU A 290 -38.35 13.47 -12.47
N MET A 291 -37.97 13.30 -11.21
CA MET A 291 -38.82 12.75 -10.15
C MET A 291 -39.74 13.79 -9.51
N GLY A 292 -39.63 15.08 -9.88
CA GLY A 292 -40.51 16.15 -9.44
C GLY A 292 -39.94 17.08 -8.37
N VAL A 293 -38.67 16.93 -7.97
CA VAL A 293 -37.98 17.87 -7.08
C VAL A 293 -37.59 19.12 -7.86
N CYS A 294 -37.82 20.32 -7.33
CA CYS A 294 -37.44 21.54 -8.05
C CYS A 294 -35.91 21.73 -8.11
N ASP A 295 -35.42 22.41 -9.17
CA ASP A 295 -33.98 22.59 -9.42
C ASP A 295 -33.23 23.20 -8.22
N GLU A 296 -33.84 24.17 -7.52
CA GLU A 296 -33.25 24.80 -6.33
C GLU A 296 -33.00 23.78 -5.21
N CYS A 297 -33.96 22.90 -4.93
CA CYS A 297 -33.80 21.86 -3.91
C CYS A 297 -32.78 20.80 -4.35
N VAL A 298 -32.74 20.45 -5.63
CA VAL A 298 -31.74 19.51 -6.17
C VAL A 298 -30.33 20.04 -5.99
N GLU A 299 -30.07 21.29 -6.39
CA GLU A 299 -28.73 21.89 -6.26
C GLU A 299 -28.33 22.07 -4.80
N SER A 300 -29.26 22.52 -3.93
CA SER A 300 -29.01 22.60 -2.49
C SER A 300 -28.64 21.24 -1.89
N LYS A 301 -29.31 20.15 -2.31
CA LYS A 301 -29.03 18.81 -1.79
C LYS A 301 -27.73 18.21 -2.30
N LYS A 302 -27.36 18.48 -3.55
CA LYS A 302 -26.03 18.10 -4.07
C LYS A 302 -24.90 18.72 -3.25
N VAL A 303 -25.05 19.99 -2.85
CA VAL A 303 -24.09 20.67 -1.98
C VAL A 303 -24.03 19.97 -0.61
N GLU A 304 -25.17 19.76 0.04
CA GLU A 304 -25.26 19.09 1.35
C GLU A 304 -24.65 17.68 1.35
N TRP A 305 -24.92 16.87 0.34
CA TRP A 305 -24.32 15.52 0.21
C TRP A 305 -22.82 15.58 -0.07
N SER A 306 -22.36 16.58 -0.83
CA SER A 306 -20.92 16.80 -1.05
C SER A 306 -20.20 17.24 0.23
N GLU A 307 -20.82 18.07 1.06
CA GLU A 307 -20.31 18.46 2.38
C GLU A 307 -20.29 17.25 3.31
N THR A 308 -21.36 16.45 3.33
CA THR A 308 -21.41 15.20 4.11
C THR A 308 -20.28 14.24 3.70
N ALA A 309 -19.98 14.13 2.40
CA ALA A 309 -18.88 13.30 1.91
C ALA A 309 -17.51 13.81 2.38
N LYS A 310 -17.31 15.13 2.42
CA LYS A 310 -16.10 15.75 2.98
C LYS A 310 -15.98 15.47 4.47
N ASP A 311 -17.06 15.58 5.23
CA ASP A 311 -17.08 15.32 6.66
C ASP A 311 -16.71 13.86 6.96
N VAL A 312 -17.31 12.91 6.25
CA VAL A 312 -16.98 11.47 6.37
C VAL A 312 -15.50 11.25 6.03
N TRP A 313 -15.01 11.85 4.96
CA TRP A 313 -13.61 11.76 4.59
C TRP A 313 -12.72 12.29 5.72
N GLU A 314 -12.94 13.50 6.22
CA GLU A 314 -12.16 14.09 7.32
C GLU A 314 -12.11 13.16 8.54
N LYS A 315 -13.25 12.63 8.98
CA LYS A 315 -13.33 11.66 10.09
C LYS A 315 -12.52 10.38 9.83
N ALA A 316 -12.50 9.87 8.60
CA ALA A 316 -11.76 8.66 8.26
C ALA A 316 -10.26 8.75 8.58
N GLY A 317 -9.66 9.94 8.53
CA GLY A 317 -8.28 10.14 8.96
C GLY A 317 -8.08 9.80 10.45
N GLY A 318 -8.98 10.29 11.31
CA GLY A 318 -8.96 10.01 12.74
C GLY A 318 -9.18 8.53 13.06
N TRP A 319 -10.13 7.87 12.38
CA TRP A 319 -10.39 6.45 12.58
C TRP A 319 -9.20 5.56 12.21
N ILE A 320 -8.49 5.88 11.12
CA ILE A 320 -7.27 5.15 10.72
C ILE A 320 -6.17 5.31 11.77
N GLU A 321 -5.95 6.53 12.28
CA GLU A 321 -4.96 6.78 13.31
C GLU A 321 -5.26 6.05 14.62
N GLU A 322 -6.54 5.97 14.99
CA GLU A 322 -7.01 5.23 16.17
C GLU A 322 -6.75 3.72 16.00
N ALA A 323 -7.13 3.14 14.86
CA ALA A 323 -6.88 1.73 14.56
C ALA A 323 -5.38 1.39 14.54
N GLU A 324 -4.54 2.27 14.02
CA GLU A 324 -3.08 2.10 14.07
C GLU A 324 -2.53 2.15 15.50
N LYS A 325 -3.14 2.92 16.41
CA LYS A 325 -2.74 2.99 17.83
C LYS A 325 -3.21 1.75 18.58
N GLU A 326 -4.43 1.29 18.32
CA GLU A 326 -5.01 0.09 18.93
C GLU A 326 -4.14 -1.14 18.66
N PHE A 327 -3.73 -1.38 17.41
CA PHE A 327 -2.88 -2.53 17.06
C PHE A 327 -1.48 -2.50 17.71
N ARG A 328 -1.00 -1.33 18.14
CA ARG A 328 0.33 -1.19 18.79
C ARG A 328 0.32 -1.49 20.28
N ASN A 329 -0.85 -1.45 20.91
CA ASN A 329 -1.03 -1.62 22.36
C ASN A 329 -1.40 -3.06 22.71
#